data_AF-A0A7Y7CF99-F1
#
_entry.id   AF-A0A7Y7CF99-F1
#
_cell.length_a   1.000
_cell.length_b   1.000
_cell.length_c   1.000
_cell.angle_alpha   90.00
_cell.angle_beta   90.00
_cell.angle_gamma   90.00
#
_symmetry.space_group_name_H-M   'P 1'
#
loop_
_entity.id
_entity.type
_entity.pdbx_description
1 polymer ?
#
loop_
_entity_poly.entity_id
_entity_poly.type
_entity_poly.pdbx_seq_one_letter_code
_entity_poly.pdbx_strand_id
1 'polypeptide(L)' 'MSQHTPPRRRCSFCGTAEPQAGRLQQGSAGAAICDPCVVRLFAELDRQAFSAGSTPKGKPTTLHGGSDDA' A
#
# COMPACT_ATOMS: atom_id res chain seq x y z
N MET A 1 -2.59 2.71 44.92
CA MET A 1 -1.89 1.76 44.03
C MET A 1 -2.66 1.69 42.71
N SER A 2 -2.48 2.65 41.80
CA SER A 2 -3.19 2.66 40.51
C SER A 2 -2.51 1.68 39.56
N GLN A 3 -3.15 0.53 39.35
CA GLN A 3 -2.66 -0.53 38.48
C GLN A 3 -2.81 -0.06 37.02
N HIS A 4 -1.79 0.62 36.51
CA HIS A 4 -1.69 0.97 35.10
C HIS A 4 -1.26 -0.28 34.33
N THR A 5 -2.20 -1.16 34.04
CA THR A 5 -1.99 -2.14 32.98
C THR A 5 -1.74 -1.33 31.70
N PRO A 6 -0.55 -1.39 31.08
CA PRO A 6 -0.30 -0.61 29.88
C PRO A 6 -1.37 -0.97 28.84
N PRO A 7 -1.98 0.02 28.16
CA PRO A 7 -3.02 -0.25 27.18
C PRO A 7 -2.42 -1.20 26.14
N ARG A 8 -3.02 -2.39 25.98
CA ARG A 8 -2.58 -3.37 24.99
C ARG A 8 -2.67 -2.71 23.62
N ARG A 9 -1.52 -2.31 23.08
CA ARG A 9 -1.43 -1.66 21.76
C ARG A 9 -1.95 -2.63 20.71
N ARG A 10 -2.67 -2.10 19.73
CA ARG A 10 -3.29 -2.88 18.65
C ARG A 10 -2.86 -2.31 17.31
N CYS A 11 -2.69 -3.18 16.33
CA CYS A 11 -2.50 -2.76 14.95
C CYS A 11 -3.77 -2.05 14.46
N SER A 12 -3.61 -0.83 13.94
CA SER A 12 -4.69 -0.03 13.35
C SER A 12 -5.25 -0.64 12.05
N PHE A 13 -4.52 -1.58 11.43
CA PHE A 13 -4.89 -2.19 10.14
C PHE A 13 -5.63 -3.52 10.30
N CYS A 14 -5.10 -4.44 11.12
CA CYS A 14 -5.72 -5.76 11.33
C CYS A 14 -6.42 -5.91 12.68
N GLY A 15 -6.27 -4.94 13.60
CA GLY A 15 -6.87 -4.97 14.94
C GLY A 15 -6.18 -5.91 15.95
N THR A 16 -5.18 -6.69 15.52
CA THR A 16 -4.47 -7.65 16.38
C THR A 16 -3.67 -6.92 17.48
N ALA A 17 -3.75 -7.43 18.71
CA ALA A 17 -3.00 -6.89 19.85
C ALA A 17 -1.51 -7.29 19.78
N GLU A 18 -0.64 -6.43 20.30
CA GLU A 18 0.83 -6.62 20.36
C GLU A 18 1.29 -8.04 20.71
N PRO A 19 0.80 -8.71 21.77
CA PRO A 19 1.28 -10.06 22.12
C PRO A 19 1.02 -11.12 21.04
N GLN A 20 0.04 -10.91 20.15
CA GLN A 20 -0.30 -11.83 19.06
C GLN A 20 0.18 -11.32 17.69
N ALA A 21 0.34 -10.00 17.54
CA ALA A 21 0.78 -9.36 16.31
C ALA A 21 2.31 -9.31 16.16
N GLY A 22 3.04 -9.53 17.25
CA GLY A 22 4.47 -9.27 17.33
C GLY A 22 4.76 -7.78 17.53
N ARG A 23 5.90 -7.32 17.00
CA ARG A 23 6.31 -5.92 17.15
C ARG A 23 5.32 -4.99 16.45
N LEU A 24 4.83 -3.99 17.19
CA LEU A 24 4.07 -2.88 16.63
C LEU A 24 5.00 -1.68 16.40
N GLN A 25 5.10 -1.24 15.15
CA GLN A 25 5.74 0.01 14.77
C GLN A 25 4.78 1.17 15.03
N GLN A 26 5.24 2.19 15.75
CA GLN A 26 4.44 3.39 16.03
C GLN A 26 4.58 4.38 14.87
N GLY A 27 3.46 4.76 14.27
CA GLY A 27 3.38 5.75 13.22
C GLY A 27 3.01 7.13 13.74
N SER A 28 2.78 8.06 12.81
CA SER A 28 2.23 9.37 13.09
C SER A 28 0.82 9.28 13.69
N ALA A 29 0.40 10.34 14.40
CA ALA A 29 -0.94 10.47 14.99
C ALA A 29 -1.38 9.32 15.92
N GLY A 30 -0.45 8.59 16.51
CA GLY A 30 -0.76 7.48 17.42
C GLY A 30 -1.20 6.19 16.72
N ALA A 31 -1.09 6.11 15.40
CA ALA A 31 -1.30 4.87 14.67
C ALA A 31 -0.22 3.84 15.03
N ALA A 32 -0.57 2.57 14.99
CA ALA A 32 0.37 1.47 15.16
C ALA A 32 0.14 0.40 14.09
N ILE A 33 1.21 -0.14 13.52
CA ILE A 33 1.14 -1.18 12.49
C ILE A 33 2.03 -2.36 12.87
N CYS A 34 1.56 -3.59 12.65
CA CYS A 34 2.35 -4.80 12.88
C CYS A 34 3.18 -5.18 11.64
N ASP A 35 4.29 -5.88 11.86
CA ASP A 35 5.19 -6.32 10.79
C ASP A 35 4.46 -7.10 9.66
N PRO A 36 3.50 -8.02 9.93
CA PRO A 36 2.74 -8.68 8.86
C PRO A 36 1.93 -7.72 7.98
N CYS A 37 1.37 -6.66 8.57
CA CYS A 37 0.64 -5.64 7.81
C CYS A 37 1.60 -4.76 6.99
N VAL A 38 2.80 -4.47 7.51
CA VAL A 38 3.84 -3.76 6.76
C VAL A 38 4.23 -4.55 5.50
N VAL A 39 4.52 -5.85 5.64
CA VAL A 39 4.89 -6.71 4.50
C VAL A 39 3.79 -6.77 3.43
N ARG A 40 2.52 -6.90 3.84
CA ARG A 40 1.39 -6.90 2.91
C ARG A 40 1.24 -5.56 2.19
N LEU A 41 1.44 -4.46 2.90
CA LEU A 41 1.35 -3.12 2.33
C LEU A 41 2.44 -2.92 1.27
N PHE A 42 3.69 -3.30 1.56
CA PHE A 42 4.77 -3.21 0.57
C PHE A 42 4.51 -4.06 -0.67
N ALA A 43 4.04 -5.30 -0.50
CA ALA A 43 3.69 -6.16 -1.63
C ALA A 43 2.60 -5.55 -2.54
N GLU A 44 1.64 -4.83 -1.95
CA GLU A 44 0.59 -4.13 -2.69
C GLU A 44 1.11 -2.87 -3.38
N LEU A 45 1.95 -2.09 -2.70
CA LEU A 45 2.60 -0.91 -3.28
C LEU A 45 3.52 -1.27 -4.44
N ASP A 46 4.29 -2.36 -4.32
CA ASP A 46 5.13 -2.87 -5.40
C ASP A 46 4.28 -3.24 -6.62
N ARG A 47 3.20 -4.00 -6.42
CA ARG A 47 2.26 -4.33 -7.50
C ARG A 47 1.73 -3.07 -8.19
N GLN A 48 1.37 -2.05 -7.44
CA GLN A 48 0.86 -0.80 -7.99
C GLN A 48 1.95 -0.01 -8.73
N ALA A 49 3.15 0.10 -8.15
CA ALA A 49 4.29 0.80 -8.75
C ALA A 49 4.74 0.16 -10.07
N PHE A 50 4.75 -1.17 -10.14
CA PHE A 50 5.07 -1.89 -11.37
C PHE A 50 3.88 -2.03 -12.34
N SER A 51 2.64 -1.80 -11.89
CA SER A 51 1.45 -1.74 -12.74
C SER A 51 1.22 -0.38 -13.41
N ALA A 52 2.08 0.62 -13.16
CA ALA A 52 2.05 1.94 -13.80
C ALA A 52 2.39 1.93 -15.31
N GLY A 53 2.05 0.85 -16.00
CA GLY A 53 2.14 0.68 -17.45
C GLY A 53 0.83 0.31 -18.14
N SER A 54 -0.30 0.20 -17.43
CA SER A 54 -1.61 -0.04 -18.07
C SER A 54 -2.51 1.20 -18.03
N THR A 55 -2.23 2.16 -18.92
CA THR A 55 -3.29 3.02 -19.46
C THR A 55 -3.97 2.28 -20.62
N PRO A 56 -5.19 1.72 -20.50
CA PRO A 56 -5.92 1.25 -21.66
C PRO A 56 -6.79 2.39 -22.20
N LYS A 57 -6.19 3.36 -22.92
CA LYS A 57 -6.97 4.20 -23.85
C LYS A 57 -6.13 4.99 -24.86
N GLY A 58 -5.17 4.34 -25.52
CA GLY A 58 -4.66 4.83 -26.81
C GLY A 58 -5.45 4.17 -27.93
N LYS A 59 -6.40 4.89 -28.55
CA LYS A 59 -7.03 4.43 -29.79
C LYS A 59 -5.91 4.26 -30.84
N PRO A 60 -5.90 3.19 -31.66
CA PRO A 60 -4.93 3.09 -32.74
C PRO A 60 -5.25 4.18 -33.76
N THR A 61 -4.48 5.27 -33.74
CA THR A 61 -4.50 6.25 -34.83
C THR A 61 -3.79 5.62 -36.02
N THR A 62 -4.57 5.09 -36.96
CA THR A 62 -4.11 4.70 -38.29
C THR A 62 -3.54 5.92 -38.99
N LEU A 63 -2.22 5.95 -39.20
CA LEU A 63 -1.57 6.95 -40.03
C LEU A 63 -1.78 6.54 -41.50
N HIS A 64 -2.66 7.24 -42.21
CA HIS A 64 -2.73 7.15 -43.67
C HIS A 64 -1.61 8.02 -44.25
N GLY A 65 -0.55 7.38 -44.74
CA GLY A 65 0.47 8.01 -45.55
C GLY A 65 -0.05 8.26 -46.95
N GLY A 66 -0.52 9.49 -47.20
CA GLY A 66 -0.69 10.03 -48.54
C GLY A 66 0.60 10.72 -48.94
N SER A 67 1.30 10.17 -49.93
CA SER A 67 2.42 10.83 -50.59
C SER A 67 1.83 11.61 -51.77
N ASP A 68 1.81 12.94 -51.68
CA ASP A 68 1.43 13.80 -52.80
C ASP A 68 2.66 14.00 -53.72
N ASP A 69 2.48 13.63 -54.98
CA ASP A 69 3.41 13.81 -56.10
C ASP A 69 3.72 15.29 -56.38
N ALA A 70 4.99 15.62 -56.66
CA ALA A 70 5.41 16.85 -57.32
C ALA A 70 6.68 16.63 -58.15
#